data_AF-A0A1X9MBK0-F1
#
_entry.id   AF-A0A1X9MBK0-F1
#
_cell.length_a   1.000
_cell.length_b   1.000
_cell.length_c   1.000
_cell.angle_alpha   90.00
_cell.angle_beta   90.00
_cell.angle_gamma   90.00
#
_symmetry.space_group_name_H-M   'P 1'
#
loop_
_entity.id
_entity.type
_entity.pdbx_description
1 polymer ?
#
loop_
_entity_poly.entity_id
_entity_poly.type
_entity_poly.pdbx_seq_one_letter_code
_entity_poly.pdbx_strand_id
1 'polypeptide(L)'
;MSNIIDLSLLTQEPLILKFAEDNQFTIPPEPSVHLVNQLLDFEDKALKAKTNKAQFGSFVKMVTLILSQDESKDVTEEFVEKNVSVSQMRRIVQIYQSKVVENAESKN
;
A
#
# COMPACT_ATOMS: atom_id res chain seq x y z
N MET A 1 -28.03 28.85 16.12
CA MET A 1 -27.39 27.55 16.37
C MET A 1 -26.44 27.31 15.21
N SER A 2 -25.13 27.43 15.43
CA SER A 2 -24.13 27.28 14.37
C SER A 2 -23.94 25.78 14.14
N ASN A 3 -24.37 25.28 12.98
CA ASN A 3 -24.06 23.92 12.55
C ASN A 3 -22.57 23.90 12.18
N ILE A 4 -21.72 23.65 13.16
CA ILE A 4 -20.31 23.35 12.90
C ILE A 4 -20.31 21.97 12.25
N ILE A 5 -20.05 21.94 10.94
CA ILE A 5 -19.79 20.70 10.22
C ILE A 5 -18.41 20.24 10.70
N ASP A 6 -18.41 19.18 11.51
CA ASP A 6 -17.18 18.56 11.96
C ASP A 6 -16.56 17.78 10.79
N LEU A 7 -15.56 18.39 10.14
CA LEU A 7 -14.84 17.80 9.01
C LEU A 7 -13.97 16.60 9.45
N SER A 8 -13.86 16.30 10.75
CA SER A 8 -13.24 15.05 11.23
C SER A 8 -14.07 13.80 10.91
N LEU A 9 -15.36 13.94 10.56
CA LEU A 9 -16.18 12.84 10.04
C LEU A 9 -15.84 12.46 8.59
N LEU A 10 -15.01 13.25 7.89
CA LEU A 10 -14.53 12.99 6.52
C LEU A 10 -13.09 12.46 6.48
N THR A 11 -12.43 12.25 7.64
CA THR A 11 -11.05 11.77 7.65
C THR A 11 -11.03 10.26 7.41
N GLN A 12 -10.58 9.88 6.23
CA GLN A 12 -10.33 8.48 5.89
C GLN A 12 -9.30 7.88 6.85
N GLU A 13 -9.54 6.65 7.32
CA GLU A 13 -8.63 6.01 8.27
C GLU A 13 -7.35 5.53 7.57
N PRO A 14 -6.16 5.82 8.12
CA PRO A 14 -4.90 5.31 7.59
C PRO A 14 -4.86 3.78 7.70
N LEU A 15 -4.28 3.14 6.70
CA LEU A 15 -4.09 1.70 6.72
C LEU A 15 -2.89 1.36 7.61
N ILE A 16 -3.14 0.61 8.68
CA ILE A 16 -2.10 0.13 9.58
C ILE A 16 -1.72 -1.30 9.22
N LEU A 17 -0.49 -1.51 8.76
CA LEU A 17 0.06 -2.85 8.46
C LEU A 17 1.00 -3.28 9.59
N LYS A 18 0.74 -4.44 10.20
CA LYS A 18 1.58 -5.02 11.26
C LYS A 18 2.18 -6.35 10.82
N PHE A 19 3.50 -6.47 10.87
CA PHE A 19 4.24 -7.68 10.48
C PHE A 19 4.79 -8.48 11.67
N ALA A 20 5.21 -7.77 12.73
CA ALA A 20 5.73 -8.28 14.00
C ALA A 20 5.55 -7.18 15.07
N GLU A 21 5.82 -7.47 16.36
CA GLU A 21 5.58 -6.53 17.48
C GLU A 21 6.17 -5.12 17.24
N ASP A 22 7.34 -5.02 16.58
CA ASP A 22 8.01 -3.73 16.30
C ASP A 22 7.84 -3.21 14.85
N ASN A 23 7.16 -3.95 13.98
CA ASN A 23 7.03 -3.63 12.56
C ASN A 23 5.60 -3.23 12.18
N GLN A 24 5.19 -2.06 12.67
CA GLN A 24 3.96 -1.37 12.27
C GLN A 24 4.24 -0.29 11.21
N PHE A 25 3.47 -0.25 10.15
CA PHE A 25 3.53 0.77 9.10
C PHE A 25 2.20 1.50 9.03
N THR A 26 2.25 2.83 8.93
CA THR A 26 1.07 3.69 8.80
C THR A 26 1.02 4.25 7.40
N ILE A 27 0.10 3.73 6.60
CA ILE A 27 -0.07 4.13 5.20
C ILE A 27 -1.18 5.17 5.14
N PRO A 28 -0.93 6.33 4.52
CA PRO A 28 -1.95 7.38 4.39
C PRO A 28 -3.16 6.86 3.59
N PRO A 29 -4.34 7.41 3.87
CA PRO A 29 -5.59 6.88 3.31
C PRO A 29 -5.82 7.26 1.84
N GLU A 30 -5.28 8.40 1.41
CA GLU A 30 -5.36 8.86 0.03
C GLU A 30 -4.01 8.70 -0.66
N PRO A 31 -3.89 7.76 -1.62
CA PRO A 31 -2.68 7.64 -2.39
C PRO A 31 -2.56 8.73 -3.44
N SER A 32 -1.34 9.17 -3.72
CA SER A 32 -1.11 10.09 -4.84
C SER A 32 -1.38 9.40 -6.18
N VAL A 33 -1.83 10.18 -7.18
CA VAL A 33 -2.00 9.69 -8.57
C VAL A 33 -0.70 9.09 -9.11
N HIS A 34 0.44 9.69 -8.77
CA HIS A 34 1.76 9.18 -9.16
C HIS A 34 1.99 7.76 -8.65
N LEU A 35 1.68 7.53 -7.38
CA LEU A 35 1.86 6.22 -6.74
C LEU A 35 0.92 5.16 -7.34
N VAL A 36 -0.34 5.51 -7.61
CA VAL A 36 -1.28 4.59 -8.26
C VAL A 36 -0.79 4.19 -9.65
N ASN A 37 -0.28 5.14 -10.44
CA ASN A 37 0.29 4.84 -11.76
C ASN A 37 1.50 3.90 -11.67
N GLN A 38 2.40 4.11 -10.69
CA GLN A 38 3.54 3.22 -10.48
C GLN A 38 3.11 1.80 -10.08
N LEU A 39 2.08 1.66 -9.25
CA LEU A 39 1.53 0.34 -8.88
C LEU A 39 0.95 -0.39 -10.09
N LEU A 40 0.19 0.29 -10.94
CA LEU A 40 -0.37 -0.29 -12.17
C LEU A 40 0.73 -0.75 -13.13
N ASP A 41 1.80 0.04 -13.28
CA ASP A 41 2.95 -0.34 -14.10
C ASP A 41 3.64 -1.61 -13.58
N PHE A 42 3.80 -1.76 -12.26
CA PHE A 42 4.40 -2.95 -11.68
C PHE A 42 3.47 -4.15 -11.73
N GLU A 43 2.16 -3.96 -11.58
CA GLU A 43 1.16 -5.00 -11.74
C GLU A 43 1.16 -5.55 -13.17
N ASP A 44 1.14 -4.68 -14.19
CA ASP A 44 1.23 -5.08 -15.59
C ASP A 44 2.54 -5.83 -15.89
N LYS A 45 3.66 -5.36 -15.34
CA LYS A 45 4.95 -6.07 -15.44
C LYS A 45 4.92 -7.42 -14.75
N ALA A 46 4.24 -7.56 -13.60
CA ALA A 46 4.10 -8.82 -12.88
C ALA A 46 3.24 -9.83 -13.66
N LEU A 47 2.19 -9.36 -14.34
CA LEU A 47 1.31 -10.18 -15.18
C LEU A 47 2.00 -10.64 -16.47
N LYS A 48 2.80 -9.77 -17.10
CA LYS A 48 3.54 -10.06 -18.34
C LYS A 48 4.89 -10.75 -18.10
N ALA A 49 5.28 -10.97 -16.86
CA ALA A 49 6.56 -11.56 -16.51
C ALA A 49 6.67 -13.01 -17.02
N LYS A 50 7.72 -13.31 -17.78
CA LYS A 50 7.99 -14.66 -18.31
C LYS A 50 8.63 -15.61 -17.28
N THR A 51 9.08 -15.09 -16.14
CA THR A 51 9.77 -15.87 -15.11
C THR A 51 9.25 -15.52 -13.73
N ASN A 52 9.24 -16.51 -12.84
CA ASN A 52 8.85 -16.32 -11.45
C ASN A 52 9.74 -15.29 -10.74
N LYS A 53 11.03 -15.21 -11.09
CA LYS A 53 11.97 -14.21 -10.55
C LYS A 53 11.57 -12.79 -10.94
N ALA A 54 11.21 -12.57 -12.21
CA ALA A 54 10.75 -11.26 -12.66
C ALA A 54 9.41 -10.88 -12.03
N GLN A 55 8.48 -11.84 -11.91
CA GLN A 55 7.22 -11.63 -11.24
C GLN A 55 7.41 -11.26 -9.76
N PHE A 56 8.29 -11.99 -9.06
CA PHE A 56 8.64 -11.72 -7.67
C PHE A 56 9.25 -10.32 -7.50
N GLY A 57 10.19 -9.93 -8.36
CA GLY A 57 10.77 -8.59 -8.34
C GLY A 57 9.73 -7.47 -8.50
N SER A 58 8.70 -7.67 -9.32
CA SER A 58 7.59 -6.71 -9.41
C SER A 58 6.76 -6.65 -8.12
N PHE A 59 6.52 -7.78 -7.45
CA PHE A 59 5.83 -7.79 -6.14
C PHE A 59 6.64 -7.09 -5.05
N VAL A 60 7.95 -7.31 -5.00
CA VAL A 60 8.85 -6.61 -4.07
C VAL A 60 8.74 -5.10 -4.27
N LYS A 61 8.77 -4.64 -5.52
CA LYS A 61 8.65 -3.22 -5.85
C LYS A 61 7.30 -2.63 -5.45
N MET A 62 6.19 -3.33 -5.72
CA MET A 62 4.87 -2.87 -5.28
C MET A 62 4.77 -2.73 -3.76
N VAL A 63 5.25 -3.73 -3.02
CA VAL A 63 5.20 -3.71 -1.54
C VAL A 63 6.13 -2.64 -0.98
N THR A 64 7.32 -2.47 -1.55
CA THR A 64 8.25 -1.39 -1.16
C THR A 64 7.60 -0.03 -1.37
N LEU A 65 6.92 0.17 -2.50
CA LEU A 65 6.24 1.43 -2.82
C LEU A 65 5.06 1.71 -1.87
N ILE A 66 4.32 0.68 -1.46
CA ILE A 66 3.23 0.82 -0.49
C ILE A 66 3.80 1.16 0.89
N LEU A 67 4.79 0.41 1.36
CA LEU A 67 5.34 0.57 2.71
C LEU A 67 6.16 1.86 2.88
N SER A 68 6.81 2.33 1.81
CA SER A 68 7.56 3.60 1.81
C SER A 68 6.69 4.86 1.90
N GLN A 69 5.36 4.71 1.86
CA GLN A 69 4.47 5.83 2.19
C GLN A 69 4.51 6.20 3.68
N ASP A 70 4.98 5.29 4.53
CA ASP A 70 5.28 5.62 5.92
C ASP A 70 6.64 6.36 5.98
N GLU A 71 6.59 7.69 5.90
CA GLU A 71 7.78 8.55 5.94
C GLU A 71 8.61 8.42 7.23
N SER A 72 8.05 7.80 8.29
CA SER A 72 8.78 7.53 9.53
C SER A 72 9.77 6.36 9.41
N LYS A 73 9.70 5.59 8.32
CA LYS A 73 10.51 4.37 8.11
C LYS A 73 11.21 4.40 6.75
N ASP A 74 12.51 4.10 6.77
CA ASP A 74 13.26 3.87 5.53
C ASP A 74 13.03 2.43 5.04
N VAL A 75 12.17 2.29 4.03
CA VAL A 75 11.80 0.99 3.46
C VAL A 75 12.52 0.77 2.14
N THR A 76 13.39 -0.23 2.11
CA THR A 76 14.14 -0.63 0.91
C THR A 76 13.59 -1.93 0.32
N GLU A 77 13.88 -2.19 -0.97
CA GLU A 77 13.55 -3.48 -1.61
C GLU A 77 14.18 -4.65 -0.85
N GLU A 78 15.41 -4.48 -0.34
CA GLU A 78 16.12 -5.49 0.44
C GLU A 78 15.44 -5.80 1.77
N PHE A 79 14.87 -4.78 2.44
CA PHE A 79 14.06 -4.99 3.63
C PHE A 79 12.86 -5.88 3.32
N VAL A 80 12.15 -5.59 2.23
CA VAL A 80 10.96 -6.34 1.83
C VAL A 80 11.30 -7.78 1.45
N GLU A 81 12.39 -8.01 0.70
CA GLU A 81 12.84 -9.35 0.33
C GLU A 81 13.22 -10.22 1.53
N LYS A 82 13.79 -9.62 2.58
CA LYS A 82 14.25 -10.34 3.77
C LYS A 82 13.17 -10.55 4.83
N ASN A 83 12.22 -9.63 4.95
CA ASN A 83 11.27 -9.60 6.07
C ASN A 83 9.83 -9.94 5.67
N VAL A 84 9.50 -9.98 4.38
CA VAL A 84 8.14 -10.23 3.90
C VAL A 84 8.11 -11.46 3.01
N SER A 85 7.30 -12.46 3.34
CA SER A 85 7.09 -13.62 2.48
C SER A 85 6.20 -13.29 1.27
N VAL A 86 6.32 -14.06 0.19
CA VAL A 86 5.52 -13.87 -1.04
C VAL A 86 4.01 -13.84 -0.77
N SER A 87 3.52 -14.69 0.14
CA SER A 87 2.11 -14.73 0.53
C SER A 87 1.69 -13.47 1.27
N GLN A 88 2.54 -12.95 2.16
CA GLN A 88 2.32 -11.66 2.83
C GLN A 88 2.35 -10.51 1.83
N MET A 89 3.28 -10.51 0.87
CA MET A 89 3.37 -9.48 -0.18
C MET A 89 2.06 -9.37 -0.96
N ARG A 90 1.51 -10.50 -1.43
CA ARG A 90 0.21 -10.51 -2.13
C ARG A 90 -0.90 -9.97 -1.25
N ARG A 91 -0.92 -10.34 0.02
CA ARG A 91 -1.93 -9.88 0.98
C ARG A 91 -1.84 -8.38 1.26
N ILE A 92 -0.64 -7.81 1.35
CA ILE A 92 -0.42 -6.37 1.50
C ILE A 92 -1.04 -5.62 0.31
N VAL A 93 -0.71 -6.05 -0.92
CA VAL A 93 -1.21 -5.43 -2.15
C VAL A 93 -2.75 -5.49 -2.20
N GLN A 94 -3.34 -6.65 -1.88
CA GLN A 94 -4.79 -6.82 -1.84
C GLN A 94 -5.46 -5.93 -0.80
N ILE A 95 -4.97 -5.92 0.44
CA ILE A 95 -5.52 -5.09 1.52
C ILE A 95 -5.45 -3.61 1.13
N TYR A 96 -4.33 -3.19 0.59
CA TYR A 96 -4.13 -1.82 0.12
C TYR A 96 -5.13 -1.45 -0.98
N GLN A 97 -5.27 -2.27 -2.02
CA GLN A 97 -6.25 -2.04 -3.09
C GLN A 97 -7.68 -1.98 -2.54
N SER A 98 -8.08 -2.90 -1.66
CA SER A 98 -9.40 -2.90 -1.04
C SER A 98 -9.66 -1.62 -0.24
N LYS A 99 -8.68 -1.15 0.54
CA LYS A 99 -8.85 0.07 1.35
C LYS A 99 -8.92 1.33 0.48
N VAL A 100 -8.15 1.39 -0.60
CA VAL A 100 -8.22 2.49 -1.58
C VAL A 100 -9.61 2.54 -2.24
N VAL A 101 -10.19 1.39 -2.59
CA VAL A 101 -11.55 1.32 -3.15
C VAL A 101 -12.61 1.72 -2.12
N GLU A 102 -12.53 1.20 -0.89
CA GLU A 102 -13.43 1.56 0.22
C GLU A 102 -13.43 3.07 0.50
N ASN A 103 -12.24 3.69 0.51
CA ASN A 103 -12.07 5.13 0.70
C ASN A 103 -12.61 5.95 -0.49
N ALA A 104 -12.54 5.41 -1.71
CA ALA A 104 -13.08 6.05 -2.90
C ALA A 104 -14.62 5.95 -2.97
N GLU A 105 -15.20 4.82 -2.56
CA GLU A 105 -16.65 4.60 -2.52
C GLU A 105 -17.32 5.40 -1.40
N SER A 106 -16.62 5.60 -0.28
CA SER A 106 -17.07 6.46 0.84
C SER A 106 -17.17 7.95 0.48
N LYS A 107 -16.78 8.35 -0.75
CA LYS A 107 -16.97 9.71 -1.28
C LYS A 107 -18.39 9.99 -1.82
N ASN A 108 -19.28 9.00 -1.87
CA ASN A 108 -20.67 9.13 -2.37
C ASN A 108 -21.71 8.94 -1.26
#